data_AF-L9YS20-F1
#
_entry.id   AF-L9YS20-F1
#
_cell.length_a   1.000
_cell.length_b   1.000
_cell.length_c   1.000
_cell.angle_alpha   90.00
_cell.angle_beta   90.00
_cell.angle_gamma   90.00
#
_symmetry.space_group_name_H-M   'P 1'
#
loop_
_entity.id
_entity.type
_entity.pdbx_description
1 polymer ?
#
loop_
_entity_poly.entity_id
_entity_poly.type
_entity_poly.pdbx_seq_one_letter_code
_entity_poly.pdbx_strand_id
1 'polypeptide(L)'
;MKRRNDTMLVLVDPVGGFRGIADALNAKTITVGGDTKLNPLEIRETPQNVLDSGDGISPLSAKKDEVYAVLENFLDARDIELGTETGVLSYVIDEAYRQAGIVEDDVSTHTSANSPTMQDVHRILCDIAENPDEHNIAESESARERAAQYADELAIAFQPFREGGSYENLSHHSEIDILEGDNKVVYIDLGQIEGSASGIDRQTFLMQLLLSTIYQQAKNTQRNVELAIDEAH
;
A
#
# COMPACT_ATOMS: atom_id res chain seq x y z
N MET A 1 11.90 29.81 21.44
CA MET A 1 11.43 28.66 20.63
C MET A 1 9.93 28.81 20.37
N LYS A 2 9.54 29.30 19.19
CA LYS A 2 8.13 29.31 18.75
C LYS A 2 7.80 27.87 18.31
N ARG A 3 7.08 27.09 19.12
CA ARG A 3 6.59 25.77 18.70
C ARG A 3 5.52 25.94 17.60
N ARG A 4 5.80 25.41 16.40
CA ARG A 4 5.04 24.33 15.75
C ARG A 4 3.50 24.34 15.96
N ASN A 5 2.80 25.41 15.62
CA ASN A 5 1.32 25.36 15.61
C ASN A 5 0.76 24.59 14.41
N ASP A 6 1.55 24.40 13.35
CA ASP A 6 1.16 23.67 12.14
C ASP A 6 1.88 22.32 11.99
N THR A 7 2.36 21.71 13.08
CA THR A 7 2.99 20.38 13.03
C THR A 7 2.10 19.33 13.69
N MET A 8 1.81 18.25 12.95
CA MET A 8 1.18 17.04 13.45
C MET A 8 2.27 16.01 13.76
N LEU A 9 2.22 15.41 14.95
CA LEU A 9 3.11 14.31 15.34
C LEU A 9 2.36 12.98 15.19
N VAL A 10 2.91 12.06 14.42
CA VAL A 10 2.41 10.68 14.29
C VAL A 10 3.39 9.75 14.99
N LEU A 11 2.90 9.05 16.01
CA LEU A 11 3.65 8.08 16.81
C LEU A 11 3.24 6.67 16.36
N VAL A 12 4.14 5.93 15.71
CA VAL A 12 3.92 4.53 15.33
C VAL A 12 4.57 3.63 16.36
N ASP A 13 3.78 2.79 17.02
CA ASP A 13 4.20 2.06 18.20
C ASP A 13 3.94 0.54 18.05
N PRO A 14 4.90 -0.20 17.47
CA PRO A 14 4.87 -1.66 17.40
C PRO A 14 4.89 -2.37 18.76
N VAL A 15 5.63 -1.83 19.74
CA VAL A 15 5.98 -2.56 20.98
C VAL A 15 5.43 -1.92 22.27
N GLY A 16 4.76 -0.78 22.16
CA GLY A 16 4.12 -0.08 23.27
C GLY A 16 4.97 1.00 23.96
N GLY A 17 6.13 1.38 23.41
CA GLY A 17 7.06 2.33 24.02
C GLY A 17 6.57 3.78 24.00
N PHE A 18 5.65 4.14 23.11
CA PHE A 18 5.10 5.50 22.99
C PHE A 18 3.78 5.72 23.72
N ARG A 19 3.15 4.67 24.26
CA ARG A 19 1.84 4.78 24.93
C ARG A 19 1.77 5.86 26.02
N GLY A 20 2.77 5.93 26.89
CA GLY A 20 2.81 6.95 27.95
C GLY A 20 2.95 8.38 27.41
N ILE A 21 3.64 8.57 26.27
CA ILE A 21 3.78 9.87 25.60
C ILE A 21 2.44 10.24 24.93
N ALA A 22 1.80 9.28 24.26
CA ALA A 22 0.51 9.46 23.61
C ALA A 22 -0.57 9.90 24.61
N ASP A 23 -0.67 9.23 25.76
CA ASP A 23 -1.61 9.56 26.83
C ASP A 23 -1.37 10.97 27.38
N ALA A 24 -0.10 11.34 27.63
CA ALA A 24 0.25 12.66 28.15
C ALA A 24 -0.04 13.80 27.17
N LEU A 25 -0.02 13.51 25.87
CA LEU A 25 -0.30 14.47 24.79
C LEU A 25 -1.77 14.45 24.34
N ASN A 26 -2.62 13.62 24.95
CA ASN A 26 -4.02 13.42 24.57
C ASN A 26 -4.15 13.11 23.06
N ALA A 27 -3.34 12.17 22.60
CA ALA A 27 -3.28 11.78 21.20
C ALA A 27 -4.58 11.10 20.73
N LYS A 28 -4.91 11.24 19.43
CA LYS A 28 -5.89 10.37 18.77
C LYS A 28 -5.29 8.99 18.62
N THR A 29 -5.81 8.00 19.33
CA THR A 29 -5.38 6.60 19.19
C THR A 29 -6.09 5.95 18.01
N ILE A 30 -5.30 5.32 17.13
CA ILE A 30 -5.74 4.45 16.05
C ILE A 30 -5.11 3.09 16.32
N THR A 31 -5.92 2.05 16.48
CA THR A 31 -5.41 0.69 16.60
C THR A 31 -5.40 0.06 15.22
N VAL A 32 -4.24 -0.45 14.81
CA VAL A 32 -4.06 -1.19 13.56
C VAL A 32 -3.86 -2.65 13.93
N GLY A 33 -4.90 -3.44 13.69
CA GLY A 33 -4.96 -4.88 13.97
C GLY A 33 -5.00 -5.72 12.69
N GLY A 34 -5.13 -7.04 12.86
CA GLY A 34 -5.19 -7.99 11.75
C GLY A 34 -6.43 -7.88 10.85
N ASP A 35 -7.45 -7.12 11.25
CA ASP A 35 -8.69 -6.85 10.52
C ASP A 35 -8.74 -5.44 9.90
N THR A 36 -7.75 -4.61 10.19
CA THR A 36 -7.72 -3.22 9.76
C THR A 36 -7.51 -3.11 8.25
N LYS A 37 -8.39 -2.40 7.54
CA LYS A 37 -8.31 -2.30 6.09
C LYS A 37 -7.31 -1.24 5.65
N LEU A 38 -6.29 -1.69 4.90
CA LEU A 38 -5.20 -0.87 4.37
C LEU A 38 -4.88 -1.34 2.96
N ASN A 39 -5.21 -0.52 1.97
CA ASN A 39 -5.00 -0.86 0.56
C ASN A 39 -3.54 -0.57 0.14
N PRO A 40 -2.74 -1.58 -0.25
CA PRO A 40 -1.39 -1.34 -0.74
C PRO A 40 -1.34 -0.50 -2.02
N LEU A 41 -2.39 -0.56 -2.84
CA LEU A 41 -2.51 0.17 -4.10
C LEU A 41 -3.16 1.56 -3.94
N GLU A 42 -3.34 2.05 -2.71
CA GLU A 42 -3.91 3.38 -2.54
C GLU A 42 -2.99 4.48 -3.06
N ILE A 43 -3.52 5.28 -3.98
CA ILE A 43 -2.90 6.50 -4.48
C ILE A 43 -3.79 7.70 -4.14
N ARG A 44 -3.15 8.79 -3.72
CA ARG A 44 -3.84 10.06 -3.49
C ARG A 44 -3.20 11.16 -4.30
N GLU A 45 -4.01 12.18 -4.62
CA GLU A 45 -3.62 13.36 -5.37
C GLU A 45 -2.34 13.93 -4.77
N THR A 46 -1.38 14.24 -5.64
CA THR A 46 -0.15 14.89 -5.24
C THR A 46 -0.32 16.38 -5.53
N PRO A 47 -0.30 17.27 -4.53
CA PRO A 47 -0.54 18.69 -4.77
C PRO A 47 0.50 19.34 -5.69
N GLN A 48 0.06 20.36 -6.41
CA GLN A 48 0.88 21.03 -7.42
C GLN A 48 2.22 21.55 -6.88
N ASN A 49 2.24 22.08 -5.66
CA ASN A 49 3.48 22.57 -5.04
C ASN A 49 4.53 21.46 -4.80
N VAL A 50 4.09 20.22 -4.62
CA VAL A 50 4.97 19.04 -4.49
C VAL A 50 5.46 18.61 -5.87
N LEU A 51 4.57 18.61 -6.89
CA LEU A 51 4.94 18.31 -8.28
C LEU A 51 5.99 19.29 -8.82
N ASP A 52 5.79 20.59 -8.58
CA ASP A 52 6.68 21.66 -9.06
C ASP A 52 8.07 21.62 -8.40
N SER A 53 8.17 21.04 -7.20
CA SER A 53 9.40 20.95 -6.41
C SER A 53 10.15 19.62 -6.61
N GLY A 54 9.53 18.64 -7.26
CA GLY A 54 10.07 17.29 -7.41
C GLY A 54 11.05 17.14 -8.58
N ASP A 55 11.71 15.99 -8.65
CA ASP A 55 12.68 15.65 -9.69
C ASP A 55 12.03 15.29 -11.05
N GLY A 56 10.77 15.65 -11.27
CA GLY A 56 10.01 15.34 -12.48
C GLY A 56 9.51 13.90 -12.58
N ILE A 57 9.62 13.10 -11.51
CA ILE A 57 9.09 11.72 -11.46
C ILE A 57 7.57 11.76 -11.34
N SER A 58 6.88 11.00 -12.19
CA SER A 58 5.43 10.85 -12.16
C SER A 58 4.96 10.22 -10.83
N PRO A 59 3.96 10.80 -10.14
CA PRO A 59 3.40 10.22 -8.92
C PRO A 59 2.84 8.82 -9.12
N LEU A 60 2.23 8.56 -10.29
CA LEU A 60 1.67 7.26 -10.61
C LEU A 60 2.78 6.23 -10.83
N SER A 61 3.81 6.60 -11.59
CA SER A 61 4.97 5.71 -11.82
C SER A 61 5.66 5.36 -10.49
N ALA A 62 5.95 6.35 -9.64
CA ALA A 62 6.54 6.11 -8.32
C ALA A 62 5.64 5.22 -7.43
N LYS A 63 4.31 5.38 -7.52
CA LYS A 63 3.37 4.55 -6.77
C LYS A 63 3.34 3.11 -7.29
N LYS A 64 3.42 2.89 -8.60
CA LYS A 64 3.49 1.54 -9.18
C LYS A 64 4.75 0.80 -8.76
N ASP A 65 5.90 1.49 -8.75
CA ASP A 65 7.16 0.95 -8.25
C ASP A 65 7.07 0.59 -6.75
N GLU A 66 6.42 1.45 -5.95
CA GLU A 66 6.15 1.17 -4.54
C GLU A 66 5.28 -0.08 -4.36
N VAL A 67 4.17 -0.20 -5.12
CA VAL A 67 3.29 -1.37 -5.08
C VAL A 67 4.04 -2.62 -5.48
N TYR A 68 4.84 -2.55 -6.55
CA TYR A 68 5.66 -3.67 -6.99
C TYR A 68 6.57 -4.16 -5.87
N ALA A 69 7.33 -3.26 -5.25
CA ALA A 69 8.25 -3.60 -4.15
C ALA A 69 7.52 -4.17 -2.92
N VAL A 70 6.32 -3.65 -2.60
CA VAL A 70 5.47 -4.19 -1.53
C VAL A 70 5.05 -5.62 -1.83
N LEU A 71 4.62 -5.91 -3.06
CA LEU A 71 4.17 -7.25 -3.45
C LEU A 71 5.33 -8.24 -3.57
N GLU A 72 6.49 -7.79 -4.06
CA GLU A 72 7.73 -8.57 -4.08
C GLU A 72 8.16 -8.94 -2.65
N ASN A 73 8.24 -7.98 -1.74
CA ASN A 73 8.54 -8.23 -0.32
C ASN A 73 7.56 -9.23 0.33
N PHE A 74 6.28 -9.15 -0.02
CA PHE A 74 5.27 -10.10 0.47
C PHE A 74 5.55 -11.53 0.00
N LEU A 75 5.98 -11.71 -1.25
CA LEU A 75 6.32 -13.00 -1.82
C LEU A 75 7.64 -13.53 -1.25
N ASP A 76 8.65 -12.68 -1.12
CA ASP A 76 9.96 -13.02 -0.54
C ASP A 76 9.82 -13.50 0.91
N ALA A 77 8.98 -12.83 1.71
CA ALA A 77 8.68 -13.24 3.09
C ALA A 77 8.01 -14.63 3.19
N ARG A 78 7.59 -15.20 2.06
CA ARG A 78 6.98 -16.53 1.95
C ARG A 78 7.86 -17.50 1.18
N ASP A 79 9.14 -17.17 1.01
CA ASP A 79 10.14 -17.91 0.24
C ASP A 79 9.74 -18.11 -1.24
N ILE A 80 9.02 -17.14 -1.82
CA ILE A 80 8.61 -17.13 -3.24
C ILE A 80 9.40 -16.02 -3.96
N GLU A 81 10.50 -16.39 -4.60
CA GLU A 81 11.29 -15.46 -5.41
C GLU A 81 10.67 -15.29 -6.80
N LEU A 82 10.50 -14.03 -7.24
CA LEU A 82 10.05 -13.73 -8.60
C LEU A 82 11.15 -13.99 -9.63
N GLY A 83 10.84 -14.73 -10.68
CA GLY A 83 11.70 -14.97 -11.84
C GLY A 83 11.22 -14.19 -13.06
N THR A 84 10.60 -14.89 -14.01
CA THR A 84 10.06 -14.25 -15.23
C THR A 84 8.66 -13.69 -15.02
N GLU A 85 8.02 -14.04 -13.91
CA GLU A 85 6.72 -13.59 -13.44
C GLU A 85 6.71 -12.07 -13.20
N THR A 86 7.89 -11.47 -12.98
CA THR A 86 8.11 -10.02 -12.83
C THR A 86 7.43 -9.21 -13.95
N GLY A 87 7.52 -9.66 -15.21
CA GLY A 87 6.88 -8.98 -16.34
C GLY A 87 5.35 -9.02 -16.27
N VAL A 88 4.77 -10.13 -15.80
CA VAL A 88 3.32 -10.27 -15.61
C VAL A 88 2.86 -9.42 -14.44
N LEU A 89 3.59 -9.42 -13.33
CA LEU A 89 3.27 -8.61 -12.15
C LEU A 89 3.25 -7.11 -12.48
N SER A 90 4.28 -6.60 -13.18
CA SER A 90 4.31 -5.20 -13.62
C SER A 90 3.12 -4.86 -14.53
N TYR A 91 2.82 -5.73 -15.50
CA TYR A 91 1.67 -5.53 -16.38
C TYR A 91 0.34 -5.48 -15.60
N VAL A 92 0.13 -6.38 -14.63
CA VAL A 92 -1.10 -6.43 -13.84
C VAL A 92 -1.26 -5.17 -12.98
N ILE A 93 -0.17 -4.68 -12.38
CA ILE A 93 -0.21 -3.43 -11.61
C ILE A 93 -0.60 -2.26 -12.52
N ASP A 94 0.04 -2.15 -13.69
CA ASP A 94 -0.30 -1.13 -14.68
C ASP A 94 -1.76 -1.20 -15.11
N GLU A 95 -2.22 -2.40 -15.41
CA GLU A 95 -3.57 -2.69 -15.86
C GLU A 95 -4.61 -2.39 -14.77
N ALA A 96 -4.31 -2.68 -13.50
CA ALA A 96 -5.18 -2.38 -12.37
C ALA A 96 -5.43 -0.87 -12.23
N TYR A 97 -4.37 -0.06 -12.26
CA TYR A 97 -4.52 1.41 -12.24
C TYR A 97 -5.24 1.94 -13.48
N ARG A 98 -4.96 1.36 -14.66
CA ARG A 98 -5.61 1.75 -15.90
C ARG A 98 -7.11 1.47 -15.88
N GLN A 99 -7.53 0.27 -15.43
CA GLN A 99 -8.94 -0.10 -15.31
C GLN A 99 -9.67 0.73 -14.25
N ALA A 100 -8.97 1.16 -13.20
CA ALA A 100 -9.52 2.04 -12.18
C ALA A 100 -9.62 3.52 -12.62
N GLY A 101 -9.17 3.86 -13.83
CA GLY A 101 -9.27 5.20 -14.40
C GLY A 101 -8.23 6.19 -13.85
N ILE A 102 -7.13 5.68 -13.30
CA ILE A 102 -6.02 6.49 -12.80
C ILE A 102 -5.12 6.89 -13.96
N VAL A 103 -4.99 8.21 -14.19
CA VAL A 103 -4.28 8.78 -15.33
C VAL A 103 -2.98 9.43 -14.88
N GLU A 104 -1.89 9.16 -15.59
CA GLU A 104 -0.55 9.63 -15.22
C GLU A 104 -0.43 11.17 -15.18
N ASP A 105 -0.91 11.84 -16.22
CA ASP A 105 -0.84 13.29 -16.38
C ASP A 105 -2.00 14.06 -15.72
N ASP A 106 -2.91 13.36 -15.03
CA ASP A 106 -4.05 13.96 -14.35
C ASP A 106 -4.18 13.44 -12.91
N VAL A 107 -3.46 14.10 -12.01
CA VAL A 107 -3.43 13.76 -10.58
C VAL A 107 -4.79 13.93 -9.89
N SER A 108 -5.74 14.65 -10.47
CA SER A 108 -7.10 14.76 -9.91
C SER A 108 -7.85 13.43 -9.94
N THR A 109 -7.41 12.50 -10.81
CA THR A 109 -7.93 11.13 -10.82
C THR A 109 -7.42 10.29 -9.65
N HIS A 110 -6.29 10.67 -9.03
CA HIS A 110 -5.61 9.93 -7.97
C HIS A 110 -6.38 10.10 -6.66
N THR A 111 -7.33 9.22 -6.39
CA THR A 111 -8.14 9.27 -5.17
C THR A 111 -8.20 7.90 -4.53
N SER A 112 -8.42 7.86 -3.20
CA SER A 112 -8.63 6.58 -2.49
C SER A 112 -9.80 5.79 -3.08
N ALA A 113 -10.86 6.48 -3.54
CA ALA A 113 -12.02 5.86 -4.18
C ALA A 113 -11.72 5.24 -5.55
N ASN A 114 -10.85 5.88 -6.35
CA ASN A 114 -10.42 5.36 -7.65
C ASN A 114 -9.18 4.47 -7.55
N SER A 115 -8.65 4.22 -6.37
CA SER A 115 -7.49 3.35 -6.21
C SER A 115 -7.90 1.89 -6.42
N PRO A 116 -7.20 1.11 -7.27
CA PRO A 116 -7.49 -0.33 -7.40
C PRO A 116 -7.18 -1.05 -6.08
N THR A 117 -7.58 -2.31 -5.98
CA THR A 117 -7.35 -3.15 -4.78
C THR A 117 -6.64 -4.46 -5.16
N MET A 118 -6.22 -5.23 -4.16
CA MET A 118 -5.71 -6.58 -4.43
C MET A 118 -6.76 -7.53 -5.03
N GLN A 119 -8.06 -7.23 -4.89
CA GLN A 119 -9.11 -7.96 -5.61
C GLN A 119 -9.04 -7.71 -7.11
N ASP A 120 -8.73 -6.47 -7.53
CA ASP A 120 -8.54 -6.14 -8.94
C ASP A 120 -7.31 -6.82 -9.51
N VAL A 121 -6.20 -6.80 -8.77
CA VAL A 121 -4.96 -7.52 -9.13
C VAL A 121 -5.26 -9.01 -9.35
N HIS A 122 -5.93 -9.66 -8.39
CA HIS A 122 -6.27 -11.08 -8.51
C HIS A 122 -7.24 -11.35 -9.67
N ARG A 123 -8.24 -10.48 -9.88
CA ARG A 123 -9.18 -10.62 -11.01
C ARG A 123 -8.44 -10.55 -12.34
N ILE A 124 -7.54 -9.59 -12.51
CA ILE A 124 -6.76 -9.42 -13.75
C ILE A 124 -5.83 -10.61 -13.95
N LEU A 125 -5.19 -11.13 -12.90
CA LEU A 125 -4.38 -12.35 -13.00
C LEU A 125 -5.18 -13.55 -13.51
N CYS A 126 -6.39 -13.78 -12.98
CA CYS A 126 -7.26 -14.84 -13.47
C CYS A 126 -7.69 -14.61 -14.93
N ASP A 127 -7.98 -13.37 -15.31
CA ASP A 127 -8.37 -13.04 -16.69
C ASP A 127 -7.21 -13.26 -17.68
N ILE A 128 -5.97 -12.94 -17.29
CA ILE A 128 -4.78 -13.27 -18.09
C ILE A 128 -4.60 -14.77 -18.22
N ALA A 129 -4.83 -15.55 -17.15
CA ALA A 129 -4.71 -16.99 -17.19
C ALA A 129 -5.76 -17.66 -18.09
N GLU A 130 -7.00 -17.16 -18.07
CA GLU A 130 -8.12 -17.70 -18.86
C GLU A 130 -8.13 -17.19 -20.31
N ASN A 131 -7.83 -15.90 -20.52
CA ASN A 131 -7.98 -15.18 -21.78
C ASN A 131 -6.70 -14.38 -22.15
N PRO A 132 -5.51 -15.00 -22.26
CA PRO A 132 -4.26 -14.28 -22.46
C PRO A 132 -4.19 -13.49 -23.78
N ASP A 133 -5.01 -13.85 -24.77
CA ASP A 133 -5.11 -13.14 -26.06
C ASP A 133 -5.82 -11.78 -25.96
N GLU A 134 -6.59 -11.53 -24.89
CA GLU A 134 -7.27 -10.25 -24.66
C GLU A 134 -6.34 -9.20 -24.05
N HIS A 135 -5.18 -9.63 -23.56
CA HIS A 135 -4.18 -8.79 -22.92
C HIS A 135 -2.99 -8.52 -23.84
N ASN A 136 -2.55 -7.27 -23.88
CA ASN A 136 -1.34 -6.87 -24.61
C ASN A 136 -0.06 -7.22 -23.81
N ILE A 137 0.06 -8.47 -23.37
CA ILE A 137 1.16 -8.95 -22.52
C ILE A 137 2.32 -9.54 -23.32
N ALA A 138 2.05 -10.10 -24.50
CA ALA A 138 3.07 -10.63 -25.39
C ALA A 138 2.60 -10.78 -26.86
N GLU A 139 3.54 -10.65 -27.80
CA GLU A 139 3.26 -10.72 -29.23
C GLU A 139 3.12 -12.15 -29.79
N SER A 140 3.92 -13.10 -29.30
CA SER A 140 3.88 -14.49 -29.78
C SER A 140 2.96 -15.37 -28.95
N GLU A 141 2.30 -16.33 -29.60
CA GLU A 141 1.43 -17.33 -28.96
C GLU A 141 2.13 -18.04 -27.80
N SER A 142 3.35 -18.55 -28.00
CA SER A 142 4.13 -19.22 -26.96
C SER A 142 4.56 -18.31 -25.80
N ALA A 143 4.58 -16.99 -25.99
CA ALA A 143 4.84 -16.05 -24.91
C ALA A 143 3.56 -15.74 -24.14
N ARG A 144 2.40 -15.68 -24.82
CA ARG A 144 1.09 -15.58 -24.18
C ARG A 144 0.74 -16.80 -23.35
N GLU A 145 1.03 -18.01 -23.83
CA GLU A 145 0.86 -19.24 -23.05
C GLU A 145 1.70 -19.24 -21.75
N ARG A 146 2.95 -18.76 -21.82
CA ARG A 146 3.80 -18.62 -20.63
C ARG A 146 3.29 -17.52 -19.70
N ALA A 147 2.81 -16.40 -20.23
CA ALA A 147 2.23 -15.34 -19.43
C ALA A 147 0.99 -15.82 -18.66
N ALA A 148 0.15 -16.65 -19.28
CA ALA A 148 -0.98 -17.30 -18.60
C ALA A 148 -0.52 -18.19 -17.45
N GLN A 149 0.53 -18.99 -17.64
CA GLN A 149 1.10 -19.83 -16.58
C GLN A 149 1.64 -18.99 -15.41
N TYR A 150 2.40 -17.94 -15.70
CA TYR A 150 2.90 -17.02 -14.66
C TYR A 150 1.75 -16.30 -13.94
N ALA A 151 0.69 -15.95 -14.65
CA ALA A 151 -0.49 -15.34 -14.04
C ALA A 151 -1.20 -16.30 -13.07
N ASP A 152 -1.33 -17.58 -13.43
CA ASP A 152 -1.84 -18.62 -12.53
C ASP A 152 -0.98 -18.78 -11.28
N GLU A 153 0.35 -18.84 -11.44
CA GLU A 153 1.29 -18.95 -10.33
C GLU A 153 1.18 -17.75 -9.37
N LEU A 154 1.14 -16.53 -9.90
CA LEU A 154 0.93 -15.32 -9.12
C LEU A 154 -0.45 -15.29 -8.45
N ALA A 155 -1.52 -15.72 -9.14
CA ALA A 155 -2.86 -15.79 -8.55
C ALA A 155 -2.90 -16.75 -7.35
N ILE A 156 -2.22 -17.90 -7.45
CA ILE A 156 -2.05 -18.84 -6.34
C ILE A 156 -1.25 -18.19 -5.21
N ALA A 157 -0.14 -17.52 -5.52
CA ALA A 157 0.70 -16.88 -4.52
C ALA A 157 -0.02 -15.76 -3.75
N PHE A 158 -0.90 -15.01 -4.42
CA PHE A 158 -1.72 -13.96 -3.83
C PHE A 158 -3.07 -14.44 -3.27
N GLN A 159 -3.33 -15.75 -3.21
CA GLN A 159 -4.51 -16.31 -2.55
C GLN A 159 -4.77 -15.75 -1.12
N PRO A 160 -3.75 -15.44 -0.29
CA PRO A 160 -3.99 -14.87 1.03
C PRO A 160 -4.74 -13.53 1.05
N PHE A 161 -4.78 -12.80 -0.07
CA PHE A 161 -5.53 -11.56 -0.24
C PHE A 161 -6.99 -11.78 -0.67
N ARG A 162 -7.43 -13.01 -0.98
CA ARG A 162 -8.83 -13.26 -1.34
C ARG A 162 -9.75 -13.14 -0.13
N GLU A 163 -11.04 -13.04 -0.39
CA GLU A 163 -12.09 -13.16 0.63
C GLU A 163 -11.90 -14.44 1.45
N GLY A 164 -11.89 -14.30 2.79
CA GLY A 164 -11.58 -15.37 3.75
C GLY A 164 -10.08 -15.67 3.93
N GLY A 165 -9.19 -14.97 3.24
CA GLY A 165 -7.74 -15.11 3.33
C GLY A 165 -7.13 -14.40 4.54
N SER A 166 -5.88 -14.72 4.88
CA SER A 166 -5.20 -14.15 6.06
C SER A 166 -4.84 -12.67 5.94
N TYR A 167 -4.92 -12.10 4.74
CA TYR A 167 -4.67 -10.69 4.41
C TYR A 167 -5.85 -10.05 3.69
N GLU A 168 -7.06 -10.64 3.78
CA GLU A 168 -8.29 -10.10 3.17
C GLU A 168 -8.51 -8.62 3.49
N ASN A 169 -8.20 -8.20 4.72
CA ASN A 169 -8.32 -6.82 5.16
C ASN A 169 -7.56 -5.83 4.25
N LEU A 170 -6.47 -6.27 3.61
CA LEU A 170 -5.64 -5.44 2.73
C LEU A 170 -6.14 -5.39 1.28
N SER A 171 -7.22 -6.10 0.99
CA SER A 171 -7.81 -6.20 -0.35
C SER A 171 -9.02 -5.31 -0.54
N HIS A 172 -9.23 -4.37 0.38
CA HIS A 172 -10.30 -3.39 0.33
C HIS A 172 -9.71 -1.99 0.36
N HIS A 173 -10.50 -0.99 -0.01
CA HIS A 173 -10.12 0.41 0.20
C HIS A 173 -9.78 0.66 1.68
N SER A 174 -8.78 1.50 1.92
CA SER A 174 -8.34 1.81 3.28
C SER A 174 -9.46 2.49 4.07
N GLU A 175 -9.60 2.11 5.33
CA GLU A 175 -10.61 2.70 6.23
C GLU A 175 -10.02 3.76 7.18
N ILE A 176 -8.70 3.95 7.15
CA ILE A 176 -8.02 4.82 8.10
C ILE A 176 -7.61 6.14 7.45
N ASP A 177 -8.20 7.23 7.92
CA ASP A 177 -7.67 8.58 7.72
C ASP A 177 -6.89 9.03 8.98
N ILE A 178 -5.58 8.81 8.91
CA ILE A 178 -4.61 9.06 9.98
C ILE A 178 -4.47 10.56 10.22
N LEU A 179 -4.33 11.32 9.14
CA LEU A 179 -4.04 12.76 9.18
C LEU A 179 -5.30 13.65 9.15
N GLU A 180 -6.50 13.05 9.18
CA GLU A 180 -7.75 13.80 9.14
C GLU A 180 -8.12 14.42 10.50
N GLY A 181 -8.70 15.62 10.43
CA GLY A 181 -9.19 16.38 11.57
C GLY A 181 -8.13 17.30 12.19
N ASP A 182 -8.41 17.81 13.38
CA ASP A 182 -7.60 18.84 14.05
C ASP A 182 -6.63 18.30 15.13
N ASN A 183 -6.41 16.99 15.11
CA ASN A 183 -5.53 16.33 16.07
C ASN A 183 -4.08 16.78 15.85
N LYS A 184 -3.41 17.19 16.94
CA LYS A 184 -1.99 17.57 16.90
C LYS A 184 -1.07 16.37 17.05
N VAL A 185 -1.55 15.31 17.69
CA VAL A 185 -0.81 14.07 17.94
C VAL A 185 -1.72 12.90 17.62
N VAL A 186 -1.23 11.98 16.81
CA VAL A 186 -1.88 10.71 16.46
C VAL A 186 -0.96 9.59 16.93
N TYR A 187 -1.53 8.60 17.62
CA TYR A 187 -0.84 7.44 18.12
C TYR A 187 -1.39 6.19 17.42
N ILE A 188 -0.52 5.41 16.81
CA ILE A 188 -0.86 4.21 16.07
C ILE A 188 -0.35 3.00 16.85
N ASP A 189 -1.29 2.24 17.41
CA ASP A 189 -1.02 1.02 18.17
C ASP A 189 -1.01 -0.19 17.22
N LEU A 190 0.16 -0.79 17.05
CA LEU A 190 0.38 -2.01 16.25
C LEU A 190 0.53 -3.27 17.13
N GLY A 191 0.46 -3.14 18.46
CA GLY A 191 0.72 -4.24 19.39
C GLY A 191 -0.28 -5.41 19.32
N GLN A 192 -1.41 -5.23 18.62
CA GLN A 192 -2.38 -6.30 18.36
C GLN A 192 -1.86 -7.36 17.36
N ILE A 193 -0.75 -7.11 16.66
CA ILE A 193 -0.22 -8.00 15.60
C ILE A 193 0.72 -9.10 16.17
N GLU A 194 1.33 -8.89 17.34
CA GLU A 194 2.32 -9.80 17.96
C GLU A 194 1.77 -11.21 18.31
N GLY A 195 0.45 -11.40 18.35
CA GLY A 195 -0.17 -12.65 18.84
C GLY A 195 -0.14 -13.86 17.91
N SER A 196 0.39 -13.74 16.68
CA SER A 196 0.42 -14.83 15.69
C SER A 196 1.85 -15.35 15.45
N ALA A 197 2.01 -16.68 15.36
CA ALA A 197 3.32 -17.35 15.23
C ALA A 197 4.14 -17.00 13.96
N SER A 198 3.55 -16.20 13.04
CA SER A 198 4.13 -15.59 11.85
C SER A 198 4.24 -14.05 11.97
N GLY A 199 4.34 -13.54 13.21
CA GLY A 199 4.03 -12.15 13.57
C GLY A 199 5.04 -11.11 13.09
N ILE A 200 6.33 -11.44 13.00
CA ILE A 200 7.39 -10.47 12.65
C ILE A 200 7.27 -10.04 11.19
N ASP A 201 7.18 -10.99 10.25
CA ASP A 201 7.09 -10.66 8.81
C ASP A 201 5.77 -9.93 8.48
N ARG A 202 4.67 -10.33 9.14
CA ARG A 202 3.38 -9.65 9.01
C ARG A 202 3.41 -8.23 9.57
N GLN A 203 4.08 -8.02 10.69
CA GLN A 203 4.22 -6.70 11.32
C GLN A 203 5.06 -5.77 10.46
N THR A 204 6.21 -6.23 9.95
CA THR A 204 7.05 -5.47 9.01
C THR A 204 6.28 -5.07 7.75
N PHE A 205 5.53 -6.02 7.17
CA PHE A 205 4.69 -5.74 6.01
C PHE A 205 3.62 -4.68 6.33
N LEU A 206 2.88 -4.83 7.43
CA LEU A 206 1.86 -3.85 7.84
C LEU A 206 2.46 -2.48 8.16
N MET A 207 3.66 -2.42 8.75
CA MET A 207 4.38 -1.15 8.93
C MET A 207 4.70 -0.49 7.59
N GLN A 208 5.20 -1.24 6.60
CA GLN A 208 5.47 -0.71 5.26
C GLN A 208 4.18 -0.11 4.64
N LEU A 209 3.05 -0.80 4.75
CA LEU A 209 1.76 -0.30 4.25
C LEU A 209 1.26 0.94 5.01
N LEU A 210 1.46 0.96 6.32
CA LEU A 210 1.11 2.11 7.15
C LEU A 210 1.93 3.33 6.77
N LEU A 211 3.24 3.17 6.59
CA LEU A 211 4.14 4.24 6.16
C LEU A 211 3.75 4.77 4.77
N SER A 212 3.45 3.87 3.84
CA SER A 212 2.89 4.22 2.52
C SER A 212 1.62 5.07 2.67
N THR A 213 0.68 4.62 3.50
CA THR A 213 -0.59 5.30 3.74
C THR A 213 -0.39 6.68 4.36
N ILE A 214 0.47 6.79 5.38
CA ILE A 214 0.82 8.07 6.00
C ILE A 214 1.43 9.01 4.97
N TYR A 215 2.34 8.52 4.12
CA TYR A 215 2.95 9.31 3.07
C TYR A 215 1.91 9.82 2.05
N GLN A 216 1.01 8.96 1.56
CA GLN A 216 -0.05 9.36 0.62
C GLN A 216 -1.01 10.39 1.24
N GLN A 217 -1.33 10.27 2.52
CA GLN A 217 -2.13 11.28 3.22
C GLN A 217 -1.35 12.57 3.46
N ALA A 218 -0.06 12.48 3.77
CA ALA A 218 0.80 13.61 4.07
C ALA A 218 0.96 14.56 2.87
N LYS A 219 0.85 14.04 1.64
CA LYS A 219 0.83 14.86 0.43
C LYS A 219 -0.26 15.92 0.47
N ASN A 220 -1.45 15.58 0.98
CA ASN A 220 -2.64 16.42 0.91
C ASN A 220 -2.86 17.32 2.13
N THR A 221 -1.98 17.25 3.14
CA THR A 221 -2.08 18.11 4.32
C THR A 221 -1.20 19.35 4.17
N GLN A 222 -1.72 20.50 4.64
CA GLN A 222 -0.94 21.74 4.75
C GLN A 222 -0.06 21.78 6.00
N ARG A 223 -0.19 20.77 6.88
CA ARG A 223 0.57 20.68 8.14
C ARG A 223 1.90 19.99 7.90
N ASN A 224 2.92 20.38 8.64
CA ASN A 224 4.14 19.61 8.73
C ASN A 224 3.83 18.29 9.45
N VAL A 225 4.12 17.15 8.84
CA VAL A 225 3.94 15.84 9.47
C VAL A 225 5.30 15.38 9.99
N GLU A 226 5.41 15.17 11.30
CA GLU A 226 6.55 14.51 11.91
C GLU A 226 6.17 13.10 12.31
N LEU A 227 6.95 12.14 11.85
CA LEU A 227 6.77 10.73 12.14
C LEU A 227 7.84 10.28 13.15
N ALA A 228 7.40 9.64 14.23
CA ALA A 228 8.27 8.91 15.14
C ALA A 228 7.84 7.44 15.14
N ILE A 229 8.80 6.55 14.89
CA ILE A 229 8.60 5.10 14.84
C ILE A 229 9.41 4.50 15.99
N ASP A 230 8.76 3.72 16.84
CA ASP A 230 9.47 2.93 17.85
C ASP A 230 10.09 1.70 17.16
N GLU A 231 11.32 1.33 17.55
CA GLU A 231 12.03 0.17 16.99
C GLU A 231 12.16 0.15 15.45
N ALA A 232 12.67 1.24 14.85
CA ALA A 232 13.01 1.27 13.42
C ALA A 232 14.36 0.57 13.15
N HIS A 233 14.35 -0.76 13.05
CA HIS A 233 15.53 -1.58 12.71
C HIS A 233 15.36 -2.33 11.38
#